data_AF-A0A963UGT2-F1
#
_entry.id   AF-A0A963UGT2-F1
#
_cell.length_a   1.000
_cell.length_b   1.000
_cell.length_c   1.000
_cell.angle_alpha   90.00
_cell.angle_beta   90.00
_cell.angle_gamma   90.00
#
_symmetry.space_group_name_H-M   'P 1'
#
loop_
_entity.id
_entity.type
_entity.pdbx_description
1 polymer ?
#
loop_
_entity_poly.entity_id
_entity_poly.type
_entity_poly.pdbx_seq_one_letter_code
_entity_poly.pdbx_strand_id
1 'polypeptide(L)' 'MQVHQILRSKPKGTVITVPPGTRVADAARLLAERRIGAVVVSADGKAPLGILSERD' A
#
# COMPACT_ATOMS: atom_id res chain seq x y z
N MET A 1 -14.82 -9.95 16.98
CA MET A 1 -14.87 -8.88 15.97
C MET A 1 -14.49 -9.45 14.62
N GLN A 2 -15.21 -9.10 13.55
CA GLN A 2 -14.92 -9.58 12.19
C GLN A 2 -14.10 -8.53 11.43
N VAL A 3 -12.99 -8.94 10.79
CA VAL A 3 -12.08 -8.04 10.05
C VAL A 3 -12.82 -7.19 9.01
N HIS A 4 -13.80 -7.78 8.31
CA HIS A 4 -14.57 -7.06 7.29
C HIS A 4 -15.37 -5.87 7.85
N GLN A 5 -15.79 -5.92 9.12
CA GLN A 5 -16.51 -4.81 9.77
C GLN A 5 -15.55 -3.63 10.03
N ILE A 6 -14.31 -3.92 10.45
CA ILE A 6 -13.27 -2.89 10.64
C ILE A 6 -12.91 -2.26 9.30
N LEU A 7 -12.80 -3.05 8.22
CA LEU A 7 -12.49 -2.52 6.89
C LEU A 7 -13.61 -1.63 6.35
N ARG A 8 -14.89 -1.97 6.61
CA ARG A 8 -16.04 -1.15 6.20
C ARG A 8 -16.10 0.22 6.89
N SER A 9 -15.53 0.38 8.08
CA SER A 9 -15.51 1.67 8.79
C SER A 9 -14.37 2.59 8.36
N LYS A 10 -13.36 2.09 7.63
CA LYS A 10 -12.26 2.90 7.11
C LYS A 10 -12.68 3.68 5.86
N PRO A 11 -12.12 4.89 5.61
CA PRO A 11 -12.40 5.63 4.38
C PRO A 11 -11.98 4.84 3.15
N LYS A 12 -12.81 4.88 2.09
CA LYS A 12 -12.51 4.22 0.82
C LYS A 12 -11.31 4.89 0.13
N GLY A 13 -10.53 4.10 -0.61
CA GLY A 13 -9.38 4.61 -1.38
C GLY A 13 -8.16 4.99 -0.54
N THR A 14 -8.06 4.48 0.69
CA THR A 14 -6.94 4.78 1.60
C THR A 14 -5.72 3.88 1.41
N VAL A 15 -5.83 2.83 0.59
CA VAL A 15 -4.71 1.93 0.29
C VAL A 15 -3.85 2.58 -0.78
N ILE A 16 -2.59 2.83 -0.44
CA ILE A 16 -1.60 3.38 -1.38
C ILE A 16 -0.98 2.24 -2.18
N THR A 17 -0.99 2.41 -3.50
CA THR A 17 -0.42 1.46 -4.45
C THR A 17 0.72 2.08 -5.25
N VAL A 18 1.66 1.24 -5.70
CA VAL A 18 2.71 1.60 -6.65
C VAL A 18 2.74 0.60 -7.81
N PRO A 19 3.06 1.03 -9.05
CA PRO A 19 3.16 0.11 -10.18
C PRO A 19 4.38 -0.81 -10.06
N PRO A 20 4.35 -2.00 -10.70
CA PRO A 20 5.54 -2.83 -10.86
C PRO A 20 6.69 -2.05 -11.51
N GLY A 21 7.92 -2.29 -11.06
CA GLY A 21 9.11 -1.57 -11.55
C GLY A 21 9.35 -0.20 -10.91
N THR A 22 8.49 0.25 -9.99
CA THR A 22 8.79 1.41 -9.12
C THR A 22 10.12 1.18 -8.41
N ARG A 23 11.00 2.18 -8.42
CA ARG A 23 12.30 2.06 -7.74
C ARG A 23 12.07 1.94 -6.23
N VAL A 24 12.89 1.15 -5.58
CA VAL A 24 12.86 0.99 -4.12
C VAL A 24 13.00 2.34 -3.41
N ALA A 25 13.87 3.23 -3.89
CA ALA A 25 14.05 4.57 -3.32
C ALA A 25 12.77 5.42 -3.40
N ASP A 26 12.02 5.33 -4.50
CA ASP A 26 10.76 6.08 -4.68
C ASP A 26 9.67 5.52 -3.76
N ALA A 27 9.60 4.20 -3.61
CA ALA A 27 8.68 3.55 -2.68
C ALA A 27 9.01 3.88 -1.22
N ALA A 28 10.30 3.82 -0.82
CA ALA A 28 10.75 4.18 0.52
C ALA A 28 10.45 5.65 0.86
N ARG A 29 10.65 6.56 -0.11
CA ARG A 29 10.27 7.97 0.04
C ARG A 29 8.76 8.11 0.25
N LEU A 30 7.95 7.39 -0.53
CA LEU A 30 6.49 7.41 -0.39
C LEU A 30 6.03 6.91 0.99
N LEU A 31 6.64 5.83 1.50
CA LEU A 31 6.38 5.32 2.85
C LEU A 31 6.63 6.40 3.92
N ALA A 32 7.77 7.09 3.84
CA ALA A 32 8.15 8.15 4.77
C ALA A 32 7.21 9.37 4.69
N GLU A 33 6.93 9.87 3.48
CA GLU A 33 6.07 11.04 3.27
C GLU A 33 4.63 10.79 3.74
N ARG A 34 4.12 9.57 3.54
CA ARG A 34 2.76 9.19 3.93
C ARG A 34 2.65 8.68 5.37
N ARG A 35 3.79 8.45 6.05
CA ARG A 35 3.87 7.83 7.38
C ARG A 35 3.12 6.50 7.44
N ILE A 36 3.38 5.62 6.47
CA ILE A 36 2.82 4.27 6.38
C ILE A 36 3.95 3.24 6.30
N GLY A 37 3.74 2.06 6.88
CA GLY A 37 4.78 1.01 6.95
C GLY A 37 4.83 0.06 5.75
N ALA A 38 3.86 0.13 4.84
CA ALA A 38 3.84 -0.69 3.63
C ALA A 38 3.03 -0.06 2.49
N VAL A 39 3.38 -0.43 1.26
CA VAL A 39 2.65 -0.12 0.02
C VAL A 39 2.33 -1.39 -0.74
N VAL A 40 1.20 -1.39 -1.45
CA VAL A 40 0.79 -2.53 -2.29
C VAL A 40 1.34 -2.32 -3.70
N VAL A 41 2.02 -3.33 -4.25
CA VAL A 41 2.42 -3.32 -5.65
C VAL A 41 1.22 -3.78 -6.49
N SER A 42 0.77 -2.95 -7.43
CA SER A 42 -0.39 -3.24 -8.27
C SER A 42 -0.27 -2.54 -9.62
N ALA A 43 -0.59 -3.24 -10.71
CA ALA A 43 -0.59 -2.66 -12.05
C ALA A 43 -1.83 -1.80 -12.34
N ASP A 44 -2.96 -2.10 -11.70
CA ASP A 44 -4.27 -1.47 -11.97
C ASP A 44 -4.89 -0.76 -10.75
N GLY A 45 -4.19 -0.79 -9.62
CA GLY A 45 -4.66 -0.24 -8.34
C GLY A 45 -5.81 -1.03 -7.71
N LYS A 46 -6.19 -2.19 -8.27
CA LYS A 46 -7.30 -3.03 -7.80
C LYS A 46 -6.81 -4.38 -7.30
N ALA A 47 -5.95 -5.04 -8.07
CA ALA A 47 -5.43 -6.36 -7.75
C ALA A 47 -4.00 -6.24 -7.17
N PRO A 48 -3.72 -6.81 -5.99
CA PRO A 48 -2.37 -6.84 -5.45
C PRO A 48 -1.51 -7.85 -6.23
N LEU A 49 -0.34 -7.39 -6.69
CA LEU A 49 0.72 -8.22 -7.25
C LEU A 49 1.81 -8.53 -6.22
N GLY A 50 1.93 -7.68 -5.19
CA GLY A 50 2.90 -7.85 -4.11
C GLY A 50 2.75 -6.76 -3.05
N ILE A 51 3.65 -6.78 -2.08
CA ILE A 51 3.76 -5.80 -1.00
C ILE A 51 5.22 -5.46 -0.77
N LEU A 52 5.51 -4.20 -0.51
CA LEU A 52 6.82 -3.74 -0.02
C LEU A 52 6.60 -3.03 1.32
N SER A 53 7.37 -3.40 2.31
CA SER A 53 7.36 -2.81 3.65
C SER A 53 8.60 -1.97 3.90
N GLU A 54 8.57 -1.18 4.96
CA GLU A 54 9.73 -0.40 5.44
C GLU A 54 10.94 -1.26 5.86
N ARG A 55 10.77 -2.58 5.99
CA ARG A 55 11.76 -3.52 6.52
C ARG A 55 12.40 -4.43 5.48
N ASP A 56 11.90 -4.39 4.24
CA ASP A 56 12.43 -5.14 3.10
C ASP A 56 13.62 -4.40 2.47
#